data_AF-A0A8S8Y3T7-F1
#
_entry.id   AF-A0A8S8Y3T7-F1
#
_cell.length_a   1.000
_cell.length_b   1.000
_cell.length_c   1.000
_cell.angle_alpha   90.00
_cell.angle_beta   90.00
_cell.angle_gamma   90.00
#
_symmetry.space_group_name_H-M   'P 1'
#
loop_
_entity.id
_entity.type
_entity.pdbx_description
1 polymer ?
#
loop_
_entity_poly.entity_id
_entity_poly.type
_entity_poly.pdbx_seq_one_letter_code
_entity_poly.pdbx_strand_id
1 'polypeptide(L)'
;MREYLEVVRRHQTSAVHLFEYLDPRSRVQPRIMLDAYTKIFDEIVRRSGDVFSAPLKLSITSKMSLWMKINYLKIRAKLSAQQ
;
A
#
# COMPACT_ATOMS: atom_id res chain seq x y z
N MET A 1 -3.02 -14.26 -16.15
CA MET A 1 -2.52 -13.01 -15.52
C MET A 1 -3.64 -12.08 -15.07
N ARG A 2 -4.60 -11.69 -15.94
CA ARG A 2 -5.70 -10.78 -15.54
C ARG A 2 -6.52 -11.28 -14.34
N GLU A 3 -6.85 -12.56 -14.32
CA GLU A 3 -7.54 -13.21 -13.20
C GLU A 3 -6.77 -13.08 -11.87
N TYR A 4 -5.46 -13.34 -11.86
CA TYR A 4 -4.63 -13.13 -10.66
C TYR A 4 -4.63 -11.66 -10.20
N LEU A 5 -4.56 -10.71 -11.12
CA LEU A 5 -4.63 -9.28 -10.79
C LEU A 5 -6.00 -8.92 -10.18
N GLU A 6 -7.07 -9.50 -10.70
CA GLU A 6 -8.42 -9.29 -10.19
C GLU A 6 -8.61 -9.87 -8.78
N VAL A 7 -8.08 -11.08 -8.54
CA VAL A 7 -8.06 -11.70 -7.21
C VAL A 7 -7.32 -10.82 -6.20
N VAL A 8 -6.14 -10.30 -6.57
CA VAL A 8 -5.37 -9.39 -5.68
C VAL A 8 -6.17 -8.12 -5.38
N ARG A 9 -6.80 -7.49 -6.39
CA ARG A 9 -7.65 -6.30 -6.18
C ARG A 9 -8.80 -6.60 -5.23
N ARG A 10 -9.50 -7.73 -5.41
CA ARG A 10 -10.59 -8.15 -4.54
C ARG A 10 -10.12 -8.33 -3.10
N HIS A 11 -8.96 -8.95 -2.89
CA HIS A 11 -8.38 -9.09 -1.56
C HIS A 11 -7.97 -7.75 -0.95
N GLN A 12 -7.38 -6.83 -1.72
CA GLN A 12 -7.05 -5.48 -1.26
C GLN A 12 -8.30 -4.71 -0.82
N THR A 13 -9.37 -4.71 -1.63
CA THR A 13 -10.64 -4.09 -1.28
C THR A 13 -11.20 -4.68 0.01
N SER A 14 -11.23 -6.02 0.11
CA SER A 14 -11.73 -6.70 1.31
C SER A 14 -10.91 -6.34 2.55
N ALA A 15 -9.58 -6.30 2.44
CA ALA A 15 -8.68 -5.98 3.55
C ALA A 15 -8.84 -4.54 4.06
N VAL A 16 -9.14 -3.57 3.19
CA VAL A 16 -9.40 -2.19 3.60
C VAL A 16 -10.58 -2.10 4.57
N HIS A 17 -11.65 -2.86 4.31
CA HIS A 17 -12.82 -2.89 5.20
C HIS A 17 -12.47 -3.47 6.58
N LEU A 18 -11.47 -4.34 6.67
CA LEU A 18 -11.05 -4.93 7.95
C LEU A 18 -10.32 -3.93 8.86
N PHE A 19 -9.80 -2.82 8.31
CA PHE A 19 -9.10 -1.82 9.12
C PHE A 19 -10.01 -1.14 10.15
N GLU A 20 -11.32 -1.10 9.92
CA GLU A 20 -12.27 -0.51 10.86
C GLU A 20 -12.43 -1.33 12.15
N TYR A 21 -12.08 -2.61 12.13
CA TYR A 21 -12.06 -3.46 13.34
C TYR A 21 -10.76 -3.35 14.14
N LEU A 22 -9.73 -2.69 13.58
CA LEU A 22 -8.48 -2.46 14.30
C LEU A 22 -8.61 -1.23 15.20
N ASP A 23 -7.90 -1.27 16.33
CA ASP A 23 -7.68 -0.08 17.14
C ASP A 23 -7.16 1.08 16.26
N PRO A 24 -7.69 2.31 16.39
CA PRO A 24 -7.29 3.44 15.58
C PRO A 24 -5.77 3.68 15.51
N ARG A 25 -5.03 3.42 16.60
CA ARG A 25 -3.56 3.59 16.65
C ARG A 25 -2.85 2.49 15.87
N SER A 26 -3.40 1.27 15.86
CA SER A 26 -2.86 0.13 15.12
C SER A 26 -3.10 0.21 13.61
N ARG A 27 -4.02 1.06 13.12
CA ARG A 27 -4.34 1.20 11.68
C ARG A 27 -3.22 1.80 10.84
N VAL A 28 -2.27 2.52 11.46
CA VAL A 28 -1.22 3.26 10.74
C VAL A 28 -0.31 2.32 9.95
N GLN A 29 0.20 1.27 10.58
CA GLN A 29 1.14 0.36 9.92
C GLN A 29 0.49 -0.46 8.78
N PRO A 30 -0.69 -1.09 8.96
CA PRO A 30 -1.38 -1.78 7.88
C PRO A 30 -1.68 -0.87 6.68
N ARG A 31 -2.00 0.41 6.93
CA ARG A 31 -2.26 1.37 5.85
C ARG A 31 -1.01 1.77 5.08
N ILE A 32 0.12 1.90 5.77
CA ILE A 32 1.44 2.06 5.13
C ILE A 32 1.78 0.85 4.26
N MET A 33 1.58 -0.36 4.79
CA MET A 33 1.86 -1.59 4.05
C MET A 33 0.97 -1.72 2.81
N LEU A 34 -0.33 -1.44 2.94
CA LEU A 34 -1.25 -1.41 1.81
C LEU A 34 -0.76 -0.46 0.71
N ASP A 35 -0.39 0.76 1.05
CA ASP A 35 0.12 1.73 0.07
C ASP A 35 1.41 1.26 -0.62
N ALA A 36 2.33 0.66 0.14
CA ALA A 36 3.58 0.13 -0.40
C ALA A 36 3.32 -1.02 -1.38
N TYR A 37 2.48 -1.99 -0.99
CA TYR A 37 2.14 -3.14 -1.84
C TYR A 37 1.31 -2.74 -3.06
N THR A 38 0.42 -1.76 -2.95
CA THR A 38 -0.31 -1.21 -4.10
C THR A 38 0.66 -0.65 -5.13
N LYS A 39 1.69 0.11 -4.72
CA LYS A 39 2.71 0.61 -5.66
C LYS A 39 3.50 -0.50 -6.37
N ILE A 40 3.83 -1.58 -5.65
CA ILE A 40 4.49 -2.75 -6.24
C ILE A 40 3.55 -3.43 -7.24
N PHE A 41 2.28 -3.60 -6.88
CA PHE A 41 1.28 -4.20 -7.73
C PHE A 41 1.04 -3.39 -9.00
N ASP A 42 0.94 -2.06 -8.90
CA ASP A 42 0.81 -1.17 -10.05
C ASP A 42 2.01 -1.28 -11.01
N GLU A 43 3.22 -1.46 -10.46
CA GLU A 43 4.43 -1.70 -11.26
C GLU A 43 4.37 -3.06 -11.98
N ILE A 44 3.88 -4.12 -11.32
CA ILE A 44 3.64 -5.42 -11.96
C ILE A 44 2.64 -5.27 -13.11
N VAL A 45 1.55 -4.54 -12.91
CA VAL A 45 0.54 -4.27 -13.94
C VAL A 45 1.15 -3.50 -15.11
N ARG A 46 1.94 -2.45 -14.83
CA ARG A 46 2.62 -1.63 -15.85
C ARG A 46 3.57 -2.44 -16.72
N ARG A 47 4.21 -3.46 -16.16
CA ARG A 47 5.10 -4.39 -16.88
C ARG A 47 4.36 -5.58 -17.49
N SER A 48 3.03 -5.52 -17.59
CA SER A 48 2.19 -6.62 -18.12
C SER A 48 2.41 -7.96 -17.40
N GLY A 49 2.80 -7.92 -16.12
CA GLY A 49 3.12 -9.11 -15.32
C GLY A 49 4.56 -9.60 -15.43
N ASP A 50 5.46 -8.91 -16.14
CA ASP A 50 6.87 -9.29 -16.20
C ASP A 50 7.60 -9.01 -14.88
N VAL A 51 7.78 -10.09 -14.13
CA VAL A 51 8.51 -10.15 -12.85
C VAL A 51 9.74 -11.06 -12.90
N PHE A 52 9.91 -11.82 -14.00
CA PHE A 52 10.97 -12.82 -14.13
C PHE A 52 12.18 -12.28 -14.90
N SER A 53 11.95 -11.40 -15.88
CA SER A 53 13.03 -10.93 -16.77
C SER A 53 13.91 -9.86 -16.13
N ALA A 54 13.37 -9.11 -15.17
CA ALA A 54 14.12 -8.15 -14.38
C ALA A 54 13.42 -7.84 -13.05
N PRO A 55 14.17 -7.50 -11.98
CA PRO A 55 13.60 -7.13 -10.70
C PRO A 55 12.66 -5.93 -10.80
N LEU A 56 11.57 -5.96 -10.01
CA LEU A 56 10.66 -4.83 -9.87
C LEU A 56 11.38 -3.66 -9.18
N LYS A 57 11.31 -2.47 -9.79
CA LYS A 57 11.89 -1.24 -9.25
C LYS A 57 10.84 -0.15 -9.21
N LEU A 58 10.54 0.35 -8.01
CA LEU A 58 9.75 1.57 -7.88
C LEU A 58 10.56 2.78 -8.35
N SER A 59 9.93 3.67 -9.10
CA SER A 59 10.52 4.95 -9.48
C SER A 59 10.89 5.78 -8.23
N ILE A 60 11.87 6.67 -8.38
CA ILE A 60 12.26 7.60 -7.31
C ILE A 60 11.05 8.41 -6.83
N THR A 61 10.21 8.85 -7.76
CA THR A 61 8.96 9.56 -7.47
C THR A 61 7.98 8.71 -6.65
N SER A 62 7.84 7.42 -6.98
CA SER A 62 6.98 6.49 -6.23
C SER A 62 7.48 6.27 -4.81
N LYS A 63 8.79 6.17 -4.62
CA LYS A 63 9.42 6.06 -3.29
C LYS A 63 9.23 7.33 -2.47
N MET A 64 9.42 8.50 -3.08
CA MET A 64 9.21 9.80 -2.41
C MET A 64 7.75 9.97 -1.97
N SER A 65 6.80 9.66 -2.85
CA SER A 65 5.37 9.76 -2.52
C SER A 65 4.98 8.80 -1.38
N LEU A 66 5.55 7.59 -1.35
CA LEU A 66 5.33 6.63 -0.27
C LEU A 66 5.89 7.17 1.04
N TRP A 67 7.12 7.68 1.02
CA TRP A 67 7.77 8.28 2.19
C TRP A 67 6.95 9.44 2.76
N MET A 68 6.50 10.36 1.90
CA MET A 68 5.65 11.49 2.32
C MET A 68 4.37 11.01 3.00
N LYS A 69 3.67 10.02 2.41
CA LYS A 69 2.42 9.47 2.94
C LYS A 69 2.63 8.74 4.27
N ILE A 70 3.72 7.99 4.41
CA ILE A 70 4.13 7.34 5.66
C ILE A 70 4.29 8.36 6.78
N ASN A 71 5.05 9.43 6.53
CA ASN A 71 5.31 10.45 7.55
C ASN A 71 4.04 11.21 7.92
N TYR A 72 3.21 11.55 6.94
CA TYR A 72 1.90 12.16 7.19
C TYR A 72 1.01 11.28 8.09
N LEU A 73 0.88 9.99 7.79
CA LEU A 73 0.06 9.07 8.59
C LEU A 73 0.58 8.93 10.02
N LYS A 74 1.90 8.86 10.21
CA LYS A 74 2.53 8.82 11.53
C LYS A 74 2.30 10.10 12.33
N ILE A 75 2.48 11.27 11.71
CA ILE A 75 2.28 12.58 12.36
C ILE A 75 0.82 12.74 12.77
N ARG A 76 -0.11 12.45 11.84
CA ARG A 76 -1.55 12.54 12.13
C ARG A 76 -1.96 11.66 13.29
N ALA A 77 -1.48 10.42 13.33
CA ALA A 77 -1.77 9.50 14.42
C ALA A 77 -1.22 9.97 15.78
N LYS A 78 -0.04 10.61 15.79
CA LYS A 78 0.51 11.23 17.01
C LYS A 78 -0.38 12.37 17.50
N LEU A 79 -0.80 13.27 16.62
CA LEU A 79 -1.67 14.39 16.97
C LEU A 79 -3.02 13.92 17.51
N SER A 80 -3.64 12.94 16.87
CA SER A 80 -4.91 12.34 17.34
C SER A 80 -4.79 11.54 18.63
N ALA A 81 -3.58 11.16 19.06
CA ALA A 81 -3.36 10.45 20.32
C ALA A 81 -3.08 11.38 21.50
N GLN A 82 -2.89 12.69 21.26
CA GLN A 82 -2.66 13.72 22.28
C GLN A 82 -3.93 14.51 22.65
N GLN A 83 -5.04 14.25 21.97
CA GLN A 83 -6.39 14.73 22.34
C GLN A 83 -7.12 13.66 23.14
#